data_AF-A0A955NRY7-F1
#
_entry.id   AF-A0A955NRY7-F1
#
_cell.length_a   1.000
_cell.length_b   1.000
_cell.length_c   1.000
_cell.angle_alpha   90.00
_cell.angle_beta   90.00
_cell.angle_gamma   90.00
#
_symmetry.space_group_name_H-M   'P 1'
#
loop_
_entity.id
_entity.type
_entity.pdbx_description
1 polymer ?
#
loop_
_entity_poly.entity_id
_entity_poly.type
_entity_poly.pdbx_seq_one_letter_code
_entity_poly.pdbx_strand_id
1 'polypeptide(L)'
;TDHVHSSLDAPDGDPVEAVKVEDDGSVGFGKQDAFGSAVDDQSSSGGTTAISGDGHWQSFTAGVDGRLTSIVLPLETGSLIVHVPNLFLYEGEGKNGTLLGVAVRTINANQSGDFSFNFGTPPTVLEGSVYTWALAGTTDLNFFRSESNPYPGGMAETGGDHDYNFTTRVEPSIKVPRMVLDASGNLGVGTQSPTGRLHVTCSSGDGSVVLPSSSISSTEMVNEPGIVQVTGEVGSIFFKQTIATAEINAPASGFVWACATGDANLSFGVNQ
;
A
#
# COMPACT_ATOMS: atom_id res chain seq x y z
N THR A 1 -9.49 6.02 -34.85
CA THR A 1 -10.15 5.12 -33.90
C THR A 1 -10.26 5.88 -32.60
N ASP A 2 -11.46 6.33 -32.27
CA ASP A 2 -11.71 7.21 -31.13
C ASP A 2 -11.34 6.53 -29.81
N HIS A 3 -10.46 7.17 -29.04
CA HIS A 3 -10.20 6.82 -27.65
C HIS A 3 -11.32 7.40 -26.79
N VAL A 4 -12.27 6.56 -26.41
CA VAL A 4 -13.33 6.93 -25.44
C VAL A 4 -12.70 6.93 -24.05
N HIS A 5 -12.38 8.12 -23.53
CA HIS A 5 -12.21 8.32 -22.08
C HIS A 5 -13.62 8.40 -21.47
N SER A 6 -14.07 7.34 -20.82
CA SER A 6 -15.23 7.40 -19.92
C SER A 6 -14.74 7.85 -18.54
N SER A 7 -14.79 9.15 -18.24
CA SER A 7 -14.70 9.59 -16.85
C SER A 7 -16.06 9.31 -16.18
N LEU A 8 -16.04 8.42 -15.19
CA LEU A 8 -17.11 8.36 -14.20
C LEU A 8 -16.60 9.22 -13.05
N ASP A 9 -17.08 10.47 -12.98
CA ASP A 9 -16.73 11.37 -11.89
C ASP A 9 -17.27 10.79 -10.58
N ALA A 10 -16.37 10.54 -9.62
CA ALA A 10 -16.76 10.31 -8.24
C ALA A 10 -17.18 11.65 -7.59
N PRO A 11 -18.05 11.62 -6.57
CA PRO A 11 -18.54 12.83 -5.89
C PRO A 11 -17.45 13.72 -5.26
N ASP A 12 -16.20 13.24 -5.17
CA ASP A 12 -15.08 13.94 -4.52
C ASP A 12 -14.16 14.70 -5.50
N GLY A 13 -14.54 14.83 -6.77
CA GLY A 13 -13.82 15.66 -7.76
C GLY A 13 -12.47 15.11 -8.23
N ASP A 14 -12.04 13.97 -7.69
CA ASP A 14 -10.85 13.25 -8.15
C ASP A 14 -11.23 12.40 -9.38
N PRO A 15 -10.57 12.57 -10.55
CA PRO A 15 -10.79 11.67 -11.67
C PRO A 15 -10.38 10.27 -11.22
N VAL A 16 -11.36 9.42 -10.95
CA VAL A 16 -11.13 8.00 -10.70
C VAL A 16 -10.69 7.43 -12.05
N GLU A 17 -9.40 7.51 -12.32
CA GLU A 17 -8.78 6.79 -13.42
C GLU A 17 -8.95 5.29 -13.11
N ALA A 18 -10.11 4.75 -13.48
CA ALA A 18 -10.48 3.37 -13.27
C ALA A 18 -9.55 2.42 -14.05
N VAL A 19 -8.84 2.97 -15.04
CA VAL A 19 -7.90 2.31 -15.93
C VAL A 19 -6.67 3.20 -16.07
N LYS A 20 -5.47 2.66 -15.85
CA LYS A 20 -4.19 3.34 -16.12
C LYS A 20 -3.32 2.47 -17.02
N VAL A 21 -2.73 3.06 -18.06
CA VAL A 21 -1.71 2.40 -18.89
C VAL A 21 -0.35 2.84 -18.37
N GLU A 22 0.50 1.88 -18.02
CA GLU A 22 1.86 2.13 -17.55
C GLU A 22 2.84 2.20 -18.72
N ASP A 23 4.00 2.82 -18.51
CA ASP A 23 5.05 2.98 -19.53
C ASP A 23 5.60 1.65 -20.06
N ASP A 24 5.48 0.57 -19.27
CA ASP A 24 5.86 -0.78 -19.67
C ASP A 24 4.79 -1.47 -20.54
N GLY A 25 3.68 -0.80 -20.84
CA GLY A 25 2.57 -1.30 -21.64
C GLY A 25 1.55 -2.13 -20.85
N SER A 26 1.71 -2.27 -19.53
CA SER A 26 0.72 -2.90 -18.68
C SER A 26 -0.50 -1.99 -18.45
N VAL A 27 -1.64 -2.59 -18.11
CA VAL A 27 -2.89 -1.87 -17.83
C VAL A 27 -3.43 -2.28 -16.47
N GLY A 28 -3.56 -1.31 -15.56
CA GLY A 28 -4.14 -1.48 -14.24
C GLY A 28 -5.64 -1.13 -14.22
N PHE A 29 -6.45 -1.93 -13.52
CA PHE A 29 -7.88 -1.70 -13.32
C PHE A 29 -8.26 -1.62 -11.84
N GLY A 30 -9.09 -0.62 -11.50
CA GLY A 30 -9.61 -0.38 -10.16
C GLY A 30 -8.50 -0.04 -9.17
N LYS A 31 -8.40 1.21 -8.74
CA LYS A 31 -7.39 1.60 -7.74
C LYS A 31 -7.90 1.25 -6.34
N GLN A 32 -7.09 0.58 -5.53
CA GLN A 32 -7.27 0.57 -4.08
C GLN A 32 -6.25 1.55 -3.51
N ASP A 33 -6.71 2.46 -2.65
CA ASP A 33 -5.81 3.31 -1.88
C ASP A 33 -5.00 2.41 -0.94
N ALA A 34 -3.74 2.23 -1.27
CA ALA A 34 -2.74 1.77 -0.33
C ALA A 34 -2.00 3.00 0.21
N PHE A 35 -1.36 2.85 1.36
CA PHE A 35 -0.55 3.91 1.93
C PHE A 35 0.92 3.47 1.94
N GLY A 36 1.79 4.33 1.43
CA GLY A 36 3.23 4.13 1.48
C GLY A 36 3.77 4.24 2.91
N SER A 37 5.08 4.03 3.06
CA SER A 37 5.76 4.41 4.30
C SER A 37 5.74 5.93 4.47
N ALA A 38 5.67 6.40 5.72
CA ALA A 38 5.75 7.82 6.02
C ALA A 38 7.04 8.45 5.46
N VAL A 39 6.90 9.56 4.74
CA VAL A 39 7.98 10.38 4.16
C VAL A 39 7.76 11.85 4.51
N ASP A 40 8.83 12.67 4.47
CA ASP A 40 8.71 14.12 4.60
C ASP A 40 8.01 14.68 3.34
N ASP A 41 7.02 15.56 3.55
CA ASP A 41 6.21 16.15 2.49
C ASP A 41 6.54 17.64 2.32
N GLN A 42 6.16 18.47 3.29
CA GLN A 42 6.43 19.91 3.29
C GLN A 42 7.43 20.26 4.38
N SER A 43 8.30 21.22 4.11
CA SER A 43 9.20 21.73 5.14
C SER A 43 9.55 23.20 4.93
N SER A 44 9.77 23.87 6.04
CA SER A 44 10.42 25.17 6.14
C SER A 44 11.53 25.05 7.16
N SER A 45 12.72 25.55 6.82
CA SER A 45 13.90 25.43 7.68
C SER A 45 14.81 26.65 7.52
N GLY A 46 15.75 26.82 8.45
CA GLY A 46 16.73 27.90 8.40
C GLY A 46 16.27 29.21 9.07
N GLY A 47 15.06 29.27 9.60
CA GLY A 47 14.65 30.31 10.53
C GLY A 47 15.50 30.27 11.80
N THR A 48 16.04 31.42 12.21
CA THR A 48 16.92 31.55 13.40
C THR A 48 16.38 32.49 14.45
N THR A 49 15.31 33.24 14.16
CA THR A 49 14.68 34.11 15.14
C THR A 49 13.87 33.27 16.11
N ALA A 50 14.26 33.30 17.39
CA ALA A 50 13.49 32.69 18.47
C ALA A 50 12.30 33.59 18.83
N ILE A 51 11.08 33.05 18.71
CA ILE A 51 9.83 33.72 19.05
C ILE A 51 9.11 32.89 20.11
N SER A 52 8.66 33.53 21.17
CA SER A 52 7.82 32.94 22.20
C SER A 52 6.41 33.51 22.17
N GLY A 53 5.45 32.76 22.71
CA GLY A 53 4.04 33.12 22.70
C GLY A 53 3.15 31.89 22.67
N ASP A 54 1.84 32.12 22.65
CA ASP A 54 0.85 31.06 22.56
C ASP A 54 0.08 31.10 21.25
N GLY A 55 -0.23 29.93 20.71
CA GLY A 55 -1.09 29.81 19.55
C GLY A 55 -0.40 30.16 18.22
N HIS A 56 0.91 29.98 18.10
CA HIS A 56 1.60 30.12 16.82
C HIS A 56 1.06 29.11 15.79
N TRP A 57 0.95 29.54 14.54
CA TRP A 57 0.44 28.72 13.46
C TRP A 57 1.09 29.05 12.12
N GLN A 58 1.14 28.04 11.26
CA GLN A 58 1.64 28.15 9.91
C GLN A 58 0.75 27.29 9.00
N SER A 59 0.36 27.85 7.87
CA SER A 59 -0.27 27.08 6.80
C SER A 59 0.76 26.42 5.89
N PHE A 60 0.38 25.31 5.28
CA PHE A 60 1.14 24.58 4.28
C PHE A 60 0.23 24.02 3.20
N THR A 61 0.76 23.90 1.99
CA THR A 61 0.09 23.25 0.86
C THR A 61 0.60 21.82 0.77
N ALA A 62 -0.28 20.83 0.95
CA ALA A 62 0.13 19.42 0.89
C ALA A 62 0.71 19.10 -0.50
N GLY A 63 1.85 18.41 -0.53
CA GLY A 63 2.55 18.09 -1.78
C GLY A 63 2.13 16.78 -2.41
N VAL A 64 1.40 15.93 -1.68
CA VAL A 64 0.86 14.65 -2.15
C VAL A 64 -0.46 14.33 -1.46
N ASP A 65 -1.30 13.55 -2.12
CA ASP A 65 -2.42 12.88 -1.47
C ASP A 65 -1.89 11.88 -0.43
N GLY A 66 -2.52 11.78 0.73
CA GLY A 66 -2.13 10.79 1.72
C GLY A 66 -2.69 11.04 3.11
N ARG A 67 -2.06 10.41 4.10
CA ARG A 67 -2.42 10.55 5.52
C ARG A 67 -1.31 11.28 6.26
N LEU A 68 -1.61 12.44 6.82
CA LEU A 68 -0.65 13.22 7.60
C LEU A 68 -0.40 12.53 8.95
N THR A 69 0.76 11.91 9.09
CA THR A 69 1.12 11.10 10.26
C THR A 69 1.69 11.93 11.39
N SER A 70 2.52 12.92 11.06
CA SER A 70 3.06 13.83 12.06
C SER A 70 3.43 15.20 11.51
N ILE A 71 3.56 16.15 12.42
CA ILE A 71 4.21 17.43 12.19
C ILE A 71 5.38 17.53 13.16
N VAL A 72 6.56 17.81 12.63
CA VAL A 72 7.79 17.99 13.38
C VAL A 72 8.04 19.48 13.49
N LEU A 73 8.18 19.96 14.73
CA LEU A 73 8.51 21.34 15.03
C LEU A 73 9.85 21.40 15.77
N PRO A 74 10.85 22.13 15.26
CA PRO A 74 12.02 22.50 16.03
C PRO A 74 11.59 23.50 17.10
N LEU A 75 11.70 23.12 18.37
CA LEU A 75 11.35 23.98 19.50
C LEU A 75 12.50 24.00 20.51
N GLU A 76 12.50 25.03 21.35
CA GLU A 76 13.34 25.10 22.53
C GLU A 76 12.49 25.45 23.75
N THR A 77 12.62 24.71 24.84
CA THR A 77 11.96 25.07 26.09
C THR A 77 12.78 26.12 26.81
N GLY A 78 12.23 27.32 27.02
CA GLY A 78 12.85 28.35 27.85
C GLY A 78 12.65 28.14 29.35
N SER A 79 12.03 27.02 29.76
CA SER A 79 11.43 26.85 31.09
C SER A 79 11.87 25.56 31.80
N LEU A 80 11.75 25.56 33.13
CA LEU A 80 12.12 24.47 34.03
C LEU A 80 10.99 23.44 34.24
N ILE A 81 9.87 23.59 33.53
CA ILE A 81 8.69 22.73 33.67
C ILE A 81 8.50 21.80 32.47
N VAL A 82 7.72 20.75 32.67
CA VAL A 82 7.24 19.85 31.60
C VAL A 82 6.07 20.50 30.89
N HIS A 83 6.04 20.45 29.57
CA HIS A 83 4.98 21.00 28.72
C HIS A 83 4.19 19.87 28.07
N VAL A 84 2.90 20.10 27.86
CA VAL A 84 2.00 19.17 27.15
C VAL A 84 1.16 19.95 26.13
N PRO A 85 1.79 20.56 25.11
CA PRO A 85 1.05 21.34 24.13
C PRO A 85 0.17 20.46 23.24
N ASN A 86 -0.90 21.08 22.73
CA ASN A 86 -1.79 20.49 21.74
C ASN A 86 -1.48 21.08 20.37
N LEU A 87 -1.14 20.22 19.41
CA LEU A 87 -1.04 20.57 18.01
C LEU A 87 -2.39 20.28 17.34
N PHE A 88 -2.98 21.32 16.75
CA PHE A 88 -4.22 21.25 16.00
C PHE A 88 -3.92 21.33 14.51
N LEU A 89 -4.63 20.53 13.71
CA LEU A 89 -4.62 20.62 12.25
C LEU A 89 -5.97 21.14 11.76
N TYR A 90 -5.96 22.25 11.04
CA TYR A 90 -7.14 22.84 10.41
C TYR A 90 -7.07 22.72 8.90
N GLU A 91 -8.22 22.60 8.27
CA GLU A 91 -8.40 22.79 6.84
C GLU A 91 -8.25 24.28 6.47
N GLY A 92 -7.59 24.58 5.36
CA GLY A 92 -7.41 25.93 4.86
C GLY A 92 -6.37 26.74 5.63
N GLU A 93 -6.35 28.04 5.33
CA GLU A 93 -5.43 29.00 5.93
C GLU A 93 -5.96 29.54 7.27
N GLY A 94 -5.10 29.50 8.29
CA GLY A 94 -5.44 29.91 9.64
C GLY A 94 -6.30 28.88 10.39
N LYS A 95 -6.91 29.32 11.49
CA LYS A 95 -7.63 28.45 12.44
C LYS A 95 -9.14 28.44 12.27
N ASN A 96 -9.66 29.09 11.23
CA ASN A 96 -11.11 29.25 11.03
C ASN A 96 -11.75 28.09 10.27
N GLY A 97 -10.95 27.23 9.63
CA GLY A 97 -11.47 26.07 8.92
C GLY A 97 -11.78 24.89 9.82
N THR A 98 -12.16 23.77 9.20
CA THR A 98 -12.54 22.54 9.88
C THR A 98 -11.36 21.96 10.67
N LEU A 99 -11.56 21.60 11.95
CA LEU A 99 -10.55 20.87 12.72
C LEU A 99 -10.48 19.42 12.24
N LEU A 100 -9.34 19.01 11.70
CA LEU A 100 -9.11 17.68 11.12
C LEU A 100 -8.43 16.72 12.09
N GLY A 101 -7.61 17.23 13.02
CA GLY A 101 -6.88 16.38 13.94
C GLY A 101 -6.24 17.13 15.09
N VAL A 102 -5.97 16.40 16.17
CA VAL A 102 -5.22 16.88 17.34
C VAL A 102 -4.13 15.88 17.68
N ALA A 103 -2.91 16.36 17.87
CA ALA A 103 -1.77 15.59 18.36
C ALA A 103 -1.26 16.21 19.67
N VAL A 104 -0.96 15.36 20.64
CA VAL A 104 -0.47 15.78 21.96
C VAL A 104 0.93 15.24 22.15
N ARG A 105 1.80 16.05 22.75
CA ARG A 105 3.17 15.64 23.02
C ARG A 105 3.65 16.16 24.37
N THR A 106 4.28 15.29 25.16
CA THR A 106 5.03 15.72 26.33
C THR A 106 6.42 16.19 25.93
N ILE A 107 6.80 17.40 26.35
CA ILE A 107 8.14 17.98 26.16
C ILE A 107 8.72 18.23 27.55
N ASN A 108 9.85 17.62 27.87
CA ASN A 108 10.49 17.78 29.17
C ASN A 108 11.16 19.16 29.27
N ALA A 109 11.44 19.60 30.51
CA ALA A 109 12.17 20.83 30.75
C ALA A 109 13.59 20.80 30.14
N ASN A 110 14.11 21.97 29.76
CA ASN A 110 15.45 22.18 29.22
C ASN A 110 15.78 21.31 27.98
N GLN A 111 14.83 21.15 27.06
CA GLN A 111 15.04 20.47 25.79
C GLN A 111 15.07 21.45 24.62
N SER A 112 15.93 21.17 23.64
CA SER A 112 15.97 21.84 22.35
C SER A 112 16.12 20.78 21.27
N GLY A 113 15.37 20.91 20.18
CA GLY A 113 15.44 20.00 19.03
C GLY A 113 14.09 19.76 18.38
N ASP A 114 14.07 18.71 17.55
CA ASP A 114 12.92 18.38 16.72
C ASP A 114 11.89 17.54 17.47
N PHE A 115 10.68 18.07 17.61
CA PHE A 115 9.60 17.41 18.33
C PHE A 115 8.51 16.96 17.36
N SER A 116 8.38 15.64 17.18
CA SER A 116 7.32 15.04 16.35
C SER A 116 6.01 14.94 17.12
N PHE A 117 4.99 15.63 16.62
CA PHE A 117 3.59 15.53 17.06
C PHE A 117 2.88 14.51 16.17
N ASN A 118 2.67 13.30 16.71
CA ASN A 118 2.09 12.19 15.95
C ASN A 118 0.57 12.16 16.13
N PHE A 119 -0.17 12.04 15.03
CA PHE A 119 -1.62 11.89 15.08
C PHE A 119 -1.99 10.43 15.35
N GLY A 120 -2.79 10.18 16.40
CA GLY A 120 -3.28 8.83 16.71
C GLY A 120 -4.24 8.29 15.63
N THR A 121 -4.96 9.18 14.97
CA THR A 121 -5.73 8.89 13.75
C THR A 121 -5.29 9.91 12.69
N PRO A 122 -4.30 9.56 11.85
CA PRO A 122 -3.78 10.44 10.80
C PRO A 122 -4.90 11.02 9.90
N PRO A 123 -5.04 12.35 9.84
CA PRO A 123 -5.98 13.01 8.93
C PRO A 123 -5.59 12.82 7.46
N THR A 124 -6.56 12.75 6.56
CA THR A 124 -6.31 12.76 5.11
C THR A 124 -5.94 14.16 4.65
N VAL A 125 -4.93 14.26 3.80
CA VAL A 125 -4.54 15.47 3.09
C VAL A 125 -4.57 15.19 1.59
N LEU A 126 -4.94 16.21 0.82
CA LEU A 126 -5.05 16.17 -0.63
C LEU A 126 -4.01 17.11 -1.23
N GLU A 127 -3.32 16.65 -2.28
CA GLU A 127 -2.30 17.43 -3.00
C GLU A 127 -2.86 18.78 -3.43
N GLY A 128 -2.06 19.84 -3.26
CA GLY A 128 -2.44 21.21 -3.62
C GLY A 128 -3.44 21.88 -2.67
N SER A 129 -4.01 21.16 -1.70
CA SER A 129 -4.88 21.74 -0.68
C SER A 129 -4.07 22.38 0.45
N VAL A 130 -4.57 23.49 0.97
CA VAL A 130 -3.95 24.23 2.09
C VAL A 130 -4.48 23.71 3.42
N TYR A 131 -3.58 23.54 4.38
CA TYR A 131 -3.87 23.15 5.76
C TYR A 131 -3.09 24.04 6.72
N THR A 132 -3.52 24.12 7.97
CA THR A 132 -2.83 24.92 9.00
C THR A 132 -2.56 24.09 10.24
N TRP A 133 -1.31 24.04 10.66
CA TRP A 133 -1.00 23.58 12.01
C TRP A 133 -1.00 24.76 12.98
N ALA A 134 -1.51 24.54 14.18
CA ALA A 134 -1.45 25.51 15.27
C ALA A 134 -1.05 24.80 16.57
N LEU A 135 -0.10 25.34 17.30
CA LEU A 135 0.33 24.79 18.59
C LEU A 135 -0.17 25.70 19.72
N ALA A 136 -0.89 25.13 20.69
CA ALA A 136 -1.38 25.84 21.87
C ALA A 136 -0.86 25.23 23.17
N GLY A 137 -0.81 26.04 24.23
CA GLY A 137 -0.15 25.71 25.48
C GLY A 137 1.36 25.93 25.40
N THR A 138 1.79 26.98 24.70
CA THR A 138 3.20 27.17 24.27
C THR A 138 3.88 28.42 24.84
N THR A 139 3.30 29.09 25.85
CA THR A 139 3.82 30.35 26.41
C THR A 139 5.30 30.33 26.80
N ASP A 140 5.84 29.16 27.12
CA ASP A 140 7.23 28.93 27.56
C ASP A 140 8.08 28.18 26.51
N LEU A 141 7.57 28.03 25.29
CA LEU A 141 8.25 27.41 24.15
C LEU A 141 8.72 28.47 23.17
N ASN A 142 9.97 28.36 22.76
CA ASN A 142 10.54 29.13 21.68
C ASN A 142 10.35 28.36 20.37
N PHE A 143 9.77 29.02 19.39
CA PHE A 143 9.71 28.60 18.00
C PHE A 143 10.83 29.28 17.22
N PHE A 144 11.25 28.65 16.13
CA PHE A 144 12.21 29.25 15.22
C PHE A 144 11.51 29.71 13.94
N ARG A 145 11.68 30.98 13.62
CA ARG A 145 11.03 31.64 12.47
C ARG A 145 12.07 32.29 11.56
N SER A 146 11.78 32.33 10.27
CA SER A 146 12.50 33.15 9.31
C SER A 146 11.91 34.57 9.23
N GLU A 147 12.76 35.58 9.06
CA GLU A 147 12.34 36.97 8.75
C GLU A 147 12.16 37.21 7.25
N SER A 148 12.12 36.13 6.48
CA SER A 148 11.78 36.07 5.07
C SER A 148 10.77 34.95 4.85
N ASN A 149 10.29 34.78 3.61
CA ASN A 149 9.41 33.70 3.19
C ASN A 149 10.21 32.57 2.50
N PRO A 150 10.86 31.65 3.25
CA PRO A 150 11.51 30.48 2.68
C PRO A 150 10.50 29.41 2.20
N TYR A 151 9.23 29.48 2.62
CA TYR A 151 8.19 28.53 2.28
C TYR A 151 6.98 29.22 1.64
N PRO A 152 7.01 29.48 0.31
CA PRO A 152 5.96 30.22 -0.39
C PRO A 152 4.64 29.44 -0.51
N GLY A 153 4.60 28.17 -0.11
CA GLY A 153 3.41 27.32 -0.11
C GLY A 153 2.48 27.54 1.08
N GLY A 154 2.70 28.58 1.88
CA GLY A 154 1.89 28.87 3.05
C GLY A 154 2.13 30.26 3.63
N MET A 155 1.62 30.46 4.84
CA MET A 155 1.65 31.72 5.58
C MET A 155 1.73 31.47 7.09
N ALA A 156 2.56 32.21 7.80
CA ALA A 156 2.57 32.26 9.27
C ALA A 156 1.50 33.19 9.84
N GLU A 157 1.20 33.09 11.14
CA GLU A 157 0.23 34.01 11.77
C GLU A 157 0.59 35.49 11.69
N THR A 158 1.87 35.78 11.47
CA THR A 158 2.39 37.15 11.40
C THR A 158 2.33 37.76 10.00
N GLY A 159 1.85 37.01 9.00
CA GLY A 159 1.75 37.43 7.60
C GLY A 159 2.68 36.65 6.66
N GLY A 160 2.58 36.92 5.36
CA GLY A 160 3.25 36.14 4.29
C GLY A 160 4.75 36.40 4.11
N ASP A 161 5.38 37.23 4.94
CA ASP A 161 6.81 37.51 4.88
C ASP A 161 7.63 36.67 5.88
N HIS A 162 6.97 35.88 6.73
CA HIS A 162 7.64 35.05 7.73
C HIS A 162 7.13 33.61 7.65
N ASP A 163 8.01 32.64 7.90
CA ASP A 163 7.63 31.24 8.07
C ASP A 163 8.25 30.64 9.31
N TYR A 164 7.48 29.83 10.03
CA TYR A 164 8.01 28.97 11.08
C TYR A 164 8.76 27.79 10.49
N ASN A 165 9.76 27.29 11.20
CA ASN A 165 10.38 26.02 10.85
C ASN A 165 9.44 24.87 11.19
N PHE A 166 9.20 23.98 10.23
CA PHE A 166 8.39 22.78 10.43
C PHE A 166 8.72 21.73 9.36
N THR A 167 8.32 20.49 9.63
CA THR A 167 8.25 19.43 8.62
C THR A 167 6.93 18.66 8.77
N THR A 168 6.21 18.44 7.68
CA THR A 168 5.07 17.52 7.65
C THR A 168 5.52 16.14 7.19
N ARG A 169 4.94 15.08 7.76
CA ARG A 169 5.18 13.70 7.34
C ARG A 169 3.89 13.04 6.93
N VAL A 170 3.89 12.45 5.75
CA VAL A 170 2.70 11.84 5.14
C VAL A 170 2.99 10.40 4.77
N GLU A 171 2.02 9.52 5.00
CA GLU A 171 1.96 8.24 4.29
C GLU A 171 1.27 8.52 2.95
N PRO A 172 2.01 8.56 1.83
CA PRO A 172 1.44 8.95 0.54
C PRO A 172 0.41 7.91 0.11
N SER A 173 -0.68 8.38 -0.46
CA SER A 173 -1.66 7.53 -1.14
C SER A 173 -0.99 6.94 -2.37
N ILE A 174 -0.88 5.62 -2.40
CA ILE A 174 -0.39 4.86 -3.53
C ILE A 174 -1.59 4.19 -4.16
N LYS A 175 -1.87 4.58 -5.40
CA LYS A 175 -2.92 4.00 -6.22
C LYS A 175 -2.44 2.64 -6.75
N VAL A 176 -2.79 1.54 -6.09
CA VAL A 176 -2.40 0.18 -6.53
C VAL A 176 -3.54 -0.46 -7.34
N PRO A 177 -3.26 -0.99 -8.56
CA PRO A 177 -4.28 -1.68 -9.34
C PRO A 177 -4.76 -2.96 -8.64
N ARG A 178 -6.07 -3.17 -8.61
CA ARG A 178 -6.68 -4.44 -8.15
C ARG A 178 -6.48 -5.56 -9.17
N MET A 179 -6.45 -5.20 -10.46
CA MET A 179 -6.17 -6.11 -11.56
C MET A 179 -5.11 -5.51 -12.48
N VAL A 180 -4.23 -6.34 -13.01
CA VAL A 180 -3.15 -5.94 -13.93
C VAL A 180 -3.18 -6.84 -15.15
N LEU A 181 -3.23 -6.26 -16.35
CA LEU A 181 -2.89 -6.96 -17.59
C LEU A 181 -1.45 -6.58 -17.95
N ASP A 182 -0.52 -7.53 -17.84
CA ASP A 182 0.89 -7.26 -18.15
C ASP A 182 1.15 -7.16 -19.66
N ALA A 183 2.34 -6.68 -20.04
CA ALA A 183 2.75 -6.54 -21.43
C ALA A 183 2.83 -7.87 -22.21
N SER A 184 2.87 -9.01 -21.50
CA SER A 184 2.84 -10.36 -22.08
C SER A 184 1.42 -10.92 -22.23
N GLY A 185 0.40 -10.15 -21.82
CA GLY A 185 -1.00 -10.52 -21.87
C GLY A 185 -1.45 -11.46 -20.74
N ASN A 186 -0.77 -11.44 -19.59
CA ASN A 186 -1.17 -12.17 -18.40
C ASN A 186 -2.04 -11.29 -17.50
N LEU A 187 -3.13 -11.83 -16.97
CA LEU A 187 -4.04 -11.14 -16.06
C LEU A 187 -3.72 -11.51 -14.60
N GLY A 188 -3.25 -10.54 -13.83
CA GLY A 188 -3.13 -10.59 -12.37
C GLY A 188 -4.38 -10.03 -11.68
N VAL A 189 -4.87 -10.69 -10.63
CA VAL A 189 -5.86 -10.14 -9.70
C VAL A 189 -5.28 -10.24 -8.30
N GLY A 190 -5.10 -9.10 -7.63
CA GLY A 190 -4.41 -9.02 -6.34
C GLY A 190 -2.89 -9.16 -6.41
N THR A 191 -2.31 -9.28 -7.61
CA THR A 191 -0.86 -9.34 -7.86
C THR A 191 -0.48 -8.45 -9.04
N GLN A 192 0.64 -7.75 -8.91
CA GLN A 192 1.22 -6.91 -9.98
C GLN A 192 2.19 -7.69 -10.87
N SER A 193 2.54 -8.92 -10.50
CA SER A 193 3.50 -9.75 -11.23
C SER A 193 2.89 -11.14 -11.48
N PRO A 194 1.93 -11.25 -12.41
CA PRO A 194 1.36 -12.54 -12.77
C PRO A 194 2.44 -13.48 -13.35
N THR A 195 2.45 -14.74 -12.92
CA THR A 195 3.42 -15.76 -13.39
C THR A 195 2.81 -16.72 -14.42
N GLY A 196 1.54 -16.53 -14.75
CA GLY A 196 0.79 -17.30 -15.75
C GLY A 196 -0.38 -16.49 -16.29
N ARG A 197 -1.06 -17.03 -17.31
CA ARG A 197 -2.12 -16.33 -18.07
C ARG A 197 -3.20 -15.69 -17.19
N LEU A 198 -3.54 -16.35 -16.09
CA LEU A 198 -4.37 -15.83 -15.02
C LEU A 198 -3.69 -16.16 -13.70
N HIS A 199 -3.34 -15.14 -12.91
CA HIS A 199 -2.78 -15.30 -11.56
C HIS A 199 -3.65 -14.52 -10.57
N VAL A 200 -4.40 -15.24 -9.74
CA VAL A 200 -5.24 -14.64 -8.70
C VAL A 200 -4.61 -14.92 -7.34
N THR A 201 -4.34 -13.87 -6.57
CA THR A 201 -3.83 -13.98 -5.20
C THR A 201 -4.77 -13.26 -4.24
N CYS A 202 -5.11 -13.90 -3.12
CA CYS A 202 -5.89 -13.28 -2.06
C CYS A 202 -5.38 -13.77 -0.70
N SER A 203 -5.50 -12.93 0.33
CA SER A 203 -5.14 -13.28 1.71
C SER A 203 -6.16 -14.18 2.40
N SER A 204 -7.39 -14.27 1.89
CA SER A 204 -8.44 -15.17 2.40
C SER A 204 -8.54 -16.44 1.55
N GLY A 205 -8.37 -17.61 2.18
CA GLY A 205 -8.19 -18.92 1.53
C GLY A 205 -9.29 -19.36 0.56
N ASP A 206 -8.94 -20.32 -0.30
CA ASP A 206 -9.59 -21.16 -1.34
C ASP A 206 -10.96 -20.79 -1.95
N GLY A 207 -11.81 -19.99 -1.30
CA GLY A 207 -13.05 -19.43 -1.86
C GLY A 207 -12.86 -18.19 -2.75
N SER A 208 -11.62 -17.75 -2.99
CA SER A 208 -11.34 -16.51 -3.74
C SER A 208 -11.55 -16.64 -5.25
N VAL A 209 -11.58 -17.87 -5.81
CA VAL A 209 -11.80 -18.12 -7.24
C VAL A 209 -13.03 -19.00 -7.40
N VAL A 210 -14.17 -18.38 -7.73
CA VAL A 210 -15.41 -19.11 -8.01
C VAL A 210 -15.47 -19.44 -9.49
N LEU A 211 -15.19 -20.69 -9.83
CA LEU A 211 -15.39 -21.23 -11.16
C LEU A 211 -16.72 -22.00 -11.22
N PRO A 212 -17.55 -21.83 -12.26
CA PRO A 212 -18.65 -22.76 -12.53
C PRO A 212 -18.15 -24.21 -12.54
N SER A 213 -18.99 -25.17 -12.11
CA SER A 213 -18.64 -26.59 -12.02
C SER A 213 -18.27 -27.25 -13.36
N SER A 214 -18.46 -26.55 -14.48
CA SER A 214 -18.10 -26.97 -15.84
C SER A 214 -16.89 -26.24 -16.42
N SER A 215 -16.20 -25.40 -15.64
CA SER A 215 -15.13 -24.52 -16.18
C SER A 215 -13.79 -25.21 -16.33
N ILE A 216 -13.60 -26.34 -15.65
CA ILE A 216 -12.43 -27.21 -15.82
C ILE A 216 -12.99 -28.57 -16.23
N SER A 217 -12.65 -29.02 -17.42
CA SER A 217 -13.10 -30.35 -17.87
C SER A 217 -12.39 -31.44 -17.05
N SER A 218 -13.04 -32.58 -16.85
CA SER A 218 -12.39 -33.74 -16.20
C SER A 218 -11.16 -34.26 -16.97
N THR A 219 -11.01 -33.87 -18.24
CA THR A 219 -9.84 -34.19 -19.07
C THR A 219 -8.69 -33.20 -18.86
N GLU A 220 -8.98 -31.96 -18.49
CA GLU A 220 -7.94 -31.00 -18.12
C GLU A 220 -7.37 -31.38 -16.75
N MET A 221 -8.22 -31.64 -15.73
CA MET A 221 -7.80 -31.94 -14.35
C MET A 221 -6.73 -33.05 -14.19
N VAL A 222 -6.60 -33.96 -15.15
CA VAL A 222 -5.59 -35.04 -15.15
C VAL A 222 -4.20 -34.60 -15.63
N ASN A 223 -4.06 -33.40 -16.21
CA ASN A 223 -2.81 -32.84 -16.73
C ASN A 223 -2.31 -31.62 -15.94
N GLU A 224 -3.01 -31.13 -14.91
CA GLU A 224 -2.55 -30.00 -14.10
C GLU A 224 -1.73 -30.43 -12.86
N PRO A 225 -0.53 -29.87 -12.66
CA PRO A 225 0.23 -30.06 -11.43
C PRO A 225 -0.55 -29.55 -10.20
N GLY A 226 -0.72 -30.40 -9.18
CA GLY A 226 -1.25 -29.99 -7.86
C GLY A 226 -2.78 -30.05 -7.69
N ILE A 227 -3.54 -30.43 -8.72
CA ILE A 227 -5.00 -30.65 -8.59
C ILE A 227 -5.25 -32.15 -8.36
N VAL A 228 -5.55 -32.53 -7.12
CA VAL A 228 -6.08 -33.87 -6.79
C VAL A 228 -7.46 -33.70 -6.17
N GLN A 229 -8.51 -33.78 -6.98
CA GLN A 229 -9.87 -33.84 -6.45
C GLN A 229 -10.35 -35.30 -6.45
N VAL A 230 -10.22 -35.97 -5.30
CA VAL A 230 -10.90 -37.25 -5.05
C VAL A 230 -12.07 -36.97 -4.13
N THR A 231 -13.30 -37.01 -4.66
CA THR A 231 -14.54 -36.94 -3.87
C THR A 231 -15.30 -38.25 -4.06
N GLY A 232 -15.16 -39.19 -3.12
CA GLY A 232 -15.90 -40.46 -3.08
C GLY A 232 -15.07 -41.66 -2.62
N GLU A 233 -15.74 -42.66 -2.03
CA GLU A 233 -15.14 -43.96 -1.69
C GLU A 233 -14.81 -44.76 -2.96
N VAL A 234 -13.50 -45.02 -3.16
CA VAL A 234 -12.87 -45.97 -4.08
C VAL A 234 -13.29 -45.91 -5.56
N GLY A 235 -12.89 -44.82 -6.25
CA GLY A 235 -12.70 -44.82 -7.70
C GLY A 235 -11.19 -44.84 -8.01
N SER A 236 -10.70 -45.90 -8.65
CA SER A 236 -9.28 -46.10 -8.97
C SER A 236 -8.67 -44.89 -9.70
N ILE A 237 -7.53 -44.39 -9.24
CA ILE A 237 -6.74 -43.38 -9.94
C ILE A 237 -6.01 -44.07 -11.10
N PHE A 238 -6.51 -43.91 -12.33
CA PHE A 238 -5.83 -44.42 -13.52
C PHE A 238 -4.73 -43.47 -13.97
N PHE A 239 -3.48 -43.73 -13.58
CA PHE A 239 -2.34 -43.14 -14.28
C PHE A 239 -2.24 -43.78 -15.68
N LYS A 240 -2.45 -43.01 -16.76
CA LYS A 240 -2.24 -43.49 -18.15
C LYS A 240 -0.76 -43.72 -18.51
N GLN A 241 0.15 -43.58 -17.54
CA GLN A 241 1.59 -43.67 -17.73
C GLN A 241 2.18 -44.85 -16.95
N THR A 242 3.20 -45.49 -17.51
CA THR A 242 3.99 -46.52 -16.81
C THR A 242 4.66 -45.89 -15.59
N ILE A 243 4.24 -46.32 -14.39
CA ILE A 243 4.74 -45.77 -13.12
C ILE A 243 6.09 -46.40 -12.74
N ALA A 244 6.34 -47.63 -13.18
CA ALA A 244 7.61 -48.31 -13.05
C ALA A 244 7.78 -49.34 -14.18
N THR A 245 9.01 -49.45 -14.69
CA THR A 245 9.40 -50.47 -15.67
C THR A 245 10.55 -51.28 -15.11
N ALA A 246 10.47 -52.61 -15.22
CA ALA A 246 11.56 -53.51 -14.89
C ALA A 246 11.75 -54.50 -16.04
N GLU A 247 12.99 -54.65 -16.51
CA GLU A 247 13.35 -55.64 -17.52
C GLU A 247 13.87 -56.91 -16.84
N ILE A 248 13.35 -58.07 -17.24
CA ILE A 248 13.79 -59.37 -16.72
C ILE A 248 14.42 -60.16 -17.87
N ASN A 249 15.76 -60.27 -17.84
CA ASN A 249 16.50 -61.08 -18.80
C ASN A 249 16.48 -62.55 -18.39
N ALA A 250 15.67 -63.36 -19.07
CA ALA A 250 15.60 -64.81 -18.82
C ALA A 250 16.83 -65.51 -19.44
N PRO A 251 17.62 -66.28 -18.68
CA PRO A 251 18.85 -66.91 -19.19
C PRO A 251 18.60 -68.11 -20.11
N ALA A 252 17.37 -68.64 -20.14
CA ALA A 252 16.91 -69.70 -21.04
C ALA A 252 15.37 -69.65 -21.15
N SER A 253 14.80 -70.37 -22.12
CA SER A 253 13.34 -70.46 -22.30
C SER A 253 12.65 -71.00 -21.04
N GLY A 254 11.65 -70.29 -20.53
CA GLY A 254 10.93 -70.68 -19.33
C GLY A 254 9.79 -69.72 -18.97
N PHE A 255 9.23 -69.90 -17.78
CA PHE A 255 8.17 -69.05 -17.24
C PHE A 255 8.76 -68.01 -16.26
N VAL A 256 8.22 -66.79 -16.29
CA VAL A 256 8.54 -65.73 -15.31
C VAL A 256 7.29 -65.48 -14.47
N TRP A 257 7.44 -65.54 -13.14
CA TRP A 257 6.38 -65.15 -12.21
C TRP A 257 6.63 -63.72 -11.76
N ALA A 258 5.79 -62.80 -12.22
CA ALA A 258 5.72 -61.45 -11.67
C ALA A 258 4.53 -61.35 -10.71
N CYS A 259 4.75 -60.80 -9.52
CA CYS A 259 3.69 -60.43 -8.60
C CYS A 259 3.80 -58.92 -8.31
N ALA A 260 2.67 -58.24 -8.27
CA ALA A 260 2.58 -56.87 -7.78
C ALA A 260 1.67 -56.85 -6.56
N THR A 261 2.06 -56.10 -5.53
CA THR A 261 1.22 -55.86 -4.36
C THR A 261 0.65 -54.44 -4.47
N GLY A 262 -0.64 -54.33 -4.81
CA GLY A 262 -1.36 -53.05 -4.95
C GLY A 262 -2.36 -53.02 -6.12
N ASP A 263 -3.14 -51.95 -6.23
CA ASP A 263 -4.11 -51.70 -7.32
C ASP A 263 -3.39 -51.28 -8.63
N ALA A 264 -2.54 -52.15 -9.16
CA ALA A 264 -1.81 -51.92 -10.40
C ALA A 264 -2.20 -52.94 -11.48
N ASN A 265 -2.46 -52.46 -12.69
CA ASN A 265 -2.59 -53.32 -13.86
C ASN A 265 -1.20 -53.72 -14.36
N LEU A 266 -0.92 -55.02 -14.40
CA LEU A 266 0.30 -55.57 -14.99
C LEU A 266 0.09 -55.77 -16.50
N SER A 267 0.83 -55.03 -17.33
CA SER A 267 0.90 -55.26 -18.78
C SER A 267 2.25 -55.89 -19.14
N PHE A 268 2.21 -57.02 -19.84
CA PHE A 268 3.42 -57.71 -20.32
C PHE A 268 3.62 -57.44 -21.81
N GLY A 269 4.82 -56.96 -22.17
CA GLY A 269 5.28 -56.86 -23.55
C GLY A 269 6.50 -57.76 -23.75
N VAL A 270 6.57 -58.46 -24.88
CA VAL A 270 7.79 -59.16 -25.31
C VAL A 270 8.42 -58.29 -26.39
N ASN A 271 9.59 -57.72 -26.12
CA ASN A 271 10.41 -57.12 -27.17
C ASN A 271 10.99 -58.28 -27.98
N GLN A 272 10.51 -58.48 -29.22
CA GLN A 272 11.14 -59.36 -30.21
C GLN A 272 12.26 -58.63 -30.92
#